data_AF-A0A0M0JKK9-F1
#
_entry.id   AF-A0A0M0JKK9-F1
#
_cell.length_a   1.000
_cell.length_b   1.000
_cell.length_c   1.000
_cell.angle_alpha   90.00
_cell.angle_beta   90.00
_cell.angle_gamma   90.00
#
_symmetry.space_group_name_H-M   'P 1'
#
loop_
_entity.id
_entity.type
_entity.pdbx_description
1 polymer ?
#
loop_
_entity_poly.entity_id
_entity_poly.type
_entity_poly.pdbx_seq_one_letter_code
_entity_poly.pdbx_strand_id
1 'polypeptide(L)'
;MIADGLEEDETFQVNFQGDGPLRGVLALANGKLEARGYVGNPAVTLPPNAKGKFDVGQGVGKGSLQVVRTKNLPGEVVSSPYTSITEIKTGEIPEDINYFLCDSEQKEGALAAGVYVNGLDPGTDRNGLCLNGALVQAAGGWYVSLLPFPNEDAVAQLQKNLEAISHRSPTQMIRDGLSAEDILQLLLKDMAPQIMRRAVPASLAASCKCSEERVMRTLRLLPRSEIEDIMEKHEDIEVKCEFCGKRYNMTPEEIKTNLDATPKGTP
;
A
#
# COMPACT_ATOMS: atom_id res chain seq x y z
N MET A 1 -2.57 -8.89 -0.46
CA MET A 1 -3.79 -9.69 -0.63
C MET A 1 -4.19 -9.76 -2.09
N ILE A 2 -4.67 -8.69 -2.73
CA ILE A 2 -5.10 -8.71 -4.14
C ILE A 2 -3.96 -9.02 -5.12
N ALA A 3 -2.72 -8.63 -4.78
CA ALA A 3 -1.55 -8.94 -5.59
C ALA A 3 -1.13 -10.43 -5.56
N ASP A 4 -1.75 -11.24 -4.69
CA ASP A 4 -1.53 -12.68 -4.66
C ASP A 4 -2.19 -13.33 -5.89
N GLY A 5 -1.37 -13.99 -6.71
CA GLY A 5 -1.77 -14.54 -8.01
C GLY A 5 -1.43 -13.67 -9.22
N LEU A 6 -0.81 -12.49 -9.03
CA LEU A 6 -0.20 -11.72 -10.12
C LEU A 6 1.14 -12.30 -10.56
N GLU A 7 1.54 -12.05 -11.81
CA GLU A 7 2.91 -12.35 -12.26
C GLU A 7 3.93 -11.42 -11.58
N GLU A 8 5.20 -11.83 -11.54
CA GLU A 8 6.24 -11.17 -10.73
C GLU A 8 6.45 -9.68 -11.03
N ASP A 9 6.25 -9.28 -12.27
CA ASP A 9 6.42 -7.93 -12.82
C ASP A 9 5.10 -7.13 -12.88
N GLU A 10 3.97 -7.79 -12.69
CA GLU A 10 2.67 -7.14 -12.60
C GLU A 10 2.54 -6.34 -11.29
N THR A 11 1.81 -5.24 -11.36
CA THR A 11 1.53 -4.39 -10.19
C THR A 11 0.05 -4.04 -10.07
N PHE A 12 -0.38 -3.86 -8.83
CA PHE A 12 -1.69 -3.36 -8.44
C PHE A 12 -1.48 -2.14 -7.55
N GLN A 13 -1.89 -0.98 -8.03
CA GLN A 13 -1.79 0.29 -7.32
C GLN A 13 -3.19 0.84 -7.06
N VAL A 14 -3.40 1.33 -5.85
CA VAL A 14 -4.55 2.13 -5.45
C VAL A 14 -4.08 3.53 -5.08
N ASN A 15 -4.84 4.53 -5.50
CA ASN A 15 -4.60 5.94 -5.20
C ASN A 15 -5.93 6.59 -4.85
N PHE A 16 -6.17 6.76 -3.54
CA PHE A 16 -7.31 7.50 -3.02
C PHE A 16 -7.00 8.98 -3.07
N GLN A 17 -7.76 9.72 -3.88
CA GLN A 17 -7.68 11.16 -4.03
C GLN A 17 -8.91 11.78 -3.37
N GLY A 18 -8.90 11.78 -2.04
CA GLY A 18 -9.95 12.38 -1.23
C GLY A 18 -9.60 13.78 -0.71
N ASP A 19 -10.63 14.53 -0.34
CA ASP A 19 -10.56 15.87 0.25
C ASP A 19 -10.28 15.87 1.77
N GLY A 20 -10.05 14.69 2.36
CA GLY A 20 -9.75 14.53 3.77
C GLY A 20 -8.35 15.01 4.16
N PRO A 21 -8.09 15.17 5.47
CA PRO A 21 -6.86 15.75 5.99
C PRO A 21 -5.61 14.89 5.70
N LEU A 22 -5.76 13.61 5.32
CA LEU A 22 -4.64 12.76 4.88
C LEU A 22 -4.04 13.21 3.55
N ARG A 23 -4.72 14.05 2.77
CA ARG A 23 -4.26 14.56 1.46
C ARG A 23 -3.87 13.44 0.49
N GLY A 24 -4.69 12.41 0.45
CA GLY A 24 -4.54 11.25 -0.42
C GLY A 24 -3.78 10.08 0.21
N VAL A 25 -4.06 8.88 -0.30
CA VAL A 25 -3.48 7.61 0.14
C VAL A 25 -3.08 6.80 -1.09
N LEU A 26 -1.80 6.48 -1.21
CA LEU A 26 -1.28 5.64 -2.29
C LEU A 26 -0.71 4.34 -1.72
N ALA A 27 -1.10 3.21 -2.31
CA ALA A 27 -0.48 1.92 -2.04
C ALA A 27 -0.27 1.14 -3.33
N LEU A 28 0.85 0.46 -3.44
CA LEU A 28 1.21 -0.41 -4.57
C LEU A 28 1.70 -1.74 -4.02
N ALA A 29 1.23 -2.83 -4.63
CA ALA A 29 1.77 -4.17 -4.43
C ALA A 29 2.10 -4.84 -5.78
N ASN A 30 3.07 -5.74 -5.80
CA ASN A 30 3.47 -6.50 -6.99
C ASN A 30 3.25 -8.02 -6.80
N GLY A 31 3.44 -8.82 -7.86
CA GLY A 31 3.28 -10.28 -7.78
C GLY A 31 4.27 -11.01 -6.86
N LYS A 32 5.37 -10.34 -6.47
CA LYS A 32 6.28 -10.80 -5.40
C LYS A 32 5.75 -10.55 -3.99
N LEU A 33 4.53 -10.01 -3.89
CA LEU A 33 3.86 -9.62 -2.65
C LEU A 33 4.56 -8.47 -1.90
N GLU A 34 5.50 -7.77 -2.54
CA GLU A 34 6.13 -6.59 -1.97
C GLU A 34 5.14 -5.43 -2.04
N ALA A 35 4.93 -4.74 -0.92
CA ALA A 35 4.01 -3.62 -0.82
C ALA A 35 4.72 -2.36 -0.33
N ARG A 36 4.31 -1.22 -0.88
CA ARG A 36 4.76 0.12 -0.47
C ARG A 36 3.62 1.11 -0.59
N GLY A 37 3.61 2.13 0.26
CA GLY A 37 2.59 3.16 0.22
C GLY A 37 2.95 4.35 1.09
N TYR A 38 2.22 5.42 0.92
CA TYR A 38 2.35 6.65 1.71
C TYR A 38 1.01 7.40 1.73
N VAL A 39 0.94 8.38 2.63
CA VAL A 39 -0.17 9.35 2.71
C VAL A 39 0.39 10.75 2.52
N GLY A 40 -0.40 11.67 1.97
CA GLY A 40 0.06 13.04 1.72
C GLY A 40 0.36 13.84 2.99
N ASN A 41 -0.35 13.57 4.08
CA ASN A 41 -0.14 14.17 5.38
C ASN A 41 -0.14 13.10 6.49
N PRO A 42 1.04 12.65 6.95
CA PRO A 42 1.13 11.62 7.98
C PRO A 42 0.86 12.16 9.40
N ALA A 43 0.79 13.47 9.61
CA ALA A 43 0.59 14.09 10.92
C ALA A 43 -0.88 14.21 11.35
N VAL A 44 -1.80 13.62 10.58
CA VAL A 44 -3.23 13.71 10.84
C VAL A 44 -3.59 13.00 12.14
N THR A 45 -4.33 13.71 13.00
CA THR A 45 -4.98 13.15 14.17
C THR A 45 -6.45 13.53 14.12
N LEU A 46 -7.31 12.53 14.23
CA LEU A 46 -8.77 12.70 14.21
C LEU A 46 -9.37 12.11 15.48
N PRO A 47 -10.51 12.65 15.96
CA PRO A 47 -11.27 12.00 17.01
C PRO A 47 -11.73 10.61 16.54
N PRO A 48 -11.94 9.65 17.45
CA PRO A 48 -12.51 8.36 17.10
C PRO A 48 -13.90 8.52 16.47
N ASN A 49 -14.25 7.61 15.57
CA ASN A 49 -15.58 7.53 14.97
C ASN A 49 -16.64 7.10 15.99
N ALA A 50 -17.90 7.02 15.55
CA ALA A 50 -19.03 6.61 16.38
C ALA A 50 -18.89 5.21 17.02
N LYS A 51 -18.01 4.35 16.49
CA LYS A 51 -17.70 3.01 17.03
C LYS A 51 -16.47 3.02 17.96
N GLY A 52 -15.93 4.20 18.28
CA GLY A 52 -14.72 4.36 19.09
C GLY A 52 -13.43 3.91 18.40
N LYS A 53 -13.43 3.78 17.07
CA LYS A 53 -12.26 3.39 16.26
C LYS A 53 -11.65 4.59 15.55
N PHE A 54 -10.45 4.45 14.98
CA PHE A 54 -9.89 5.47 14.10
C PHE A 54 -10.86 5.77 12.94
N ASP A 55 -11.08 7.06 12.68
CA ASP A 55 -11.95 7.50 11.61
C ASP A 55 -11.18 7.60 10.29
N VAL A 56 -10.93 6.45 9.68
CA VAL A 56 -10.22 6.35 8.40
C VAL A 56 -11.04 7.02 7.30
N GLY A 57 -12.35 6.79 7.30
CA GLY A 57 -13.30 7.46 6.41
C GLY A 57 -13.17 8.98 6.39
N GLN A 58 -13.20 9.64 7.55
CA GLN A 58 -12.96 11.10 7.61
C GLN A 58 -11.53 11.49 7.21
N GLY A 59 -10.53 10.67 7.54
CA GLY A 59 -9.14 10.91 7.17
C GLY A 59 -8.94 10.96 5.65
N VAL A 60 -9.57 10.04 4.92
CA VAL A 60 -9.53 9.96 3.46
C VAL A 60 -10.44 11.04 2.84
N GLY A 61 -11.65 11.19 3.37
CA GLY A 61 -12.66 12.11 2.84
C GLY A 61 -13.36 11.58 1.60
N LYS A 62 -13.98 12.50 0.84
CA LYS A 62 -14.70 12.20 -0.40
C LYS A 62 -13.82 12.52 -1.60
N GLY A 63 -14.03 11.80 -2.70
CA GLY A 63 -13.26 12.00 -3.92
C GLY A 63 -13.26 10.76 -4.78
N SER A 64 -12.12 10.46 -5.40
CA SER A 64 -11.99 9.33 -6.33
C SER A 64 -10.96 8.30 -5.86
N LEU A 65 -11.27 7.04 -6.12
CA LEU A 65 -10.34 5.93 -6.03
C LEU A 65 -9.85 5.62 -7.45
N GLN A 66 -8.56 5.86 -7.70
CA GLN A 66 -7.89 5.43 -8.91
C GLN A 66 -7.19 4.09 -8.67
N VAL A 67 -7.45 3.12 -9.52
CA VAL A 67 -6.77 1.83 -9.52
C VAL A 67 -5.98 1.69 -10.82
N VAL A 68 -4.67 1.41 -10.69
CA VAL A 68 -3.76 1.20 -11.82
C VAL A 68 -3.23 -0.23 -11.75
N ARG A 69 -3.42 -0.98 -12.84
CA ARG A 69 -2.83 -2.30 -13.05
C ARG A 69 -1.81 -2.21 -14.17
N THR A 70 -0.58 -2.59 -13.89
CA THR A 70 0.43 -2.74 -14.94
C THR A 70 0.60 -4.22 -15.23
N LYS A 71 0.42 -4.59 -16.50
CA LYS A 71 0.65 -5.95 -16.99
C LYS A 71 1.67 -5.96 -18.11
N ASN A 72 2.42 -7.05 -18.21
CA ASN A 72 3.23 -7.37 -19.37
C ASN A 72 2.50 -8.45 -20.16
N LEU A 73 1.85 -8.06 -21.27
CA LEU A 73 1.18 -9.05 -22.11
C LEU A 73 2.23 -9.90 -22.84
N PRO A 74 2.00 -11.22 -23.03
CA PRO A 74 2.91 -12.07 -23.78
C PRO A 74 3.18 -11.50 -25.19
N GLY A 75 4.44 -11.15 -25.46
CA GLY A 75 4.87 -10.55 -26.74
C GLY A 75 4.90 -9.02 -26.78
N GLU A 76 4.46 -8.33 -25.73
CA GLU A 76 4.62 -6.88 -25.61
C GLU A 76 5.98 -6.51 -25.02
N VAL A 77 6.67 -5.58 -25.68
CA VAL A 77 7.97 -5.03 -25.21
C VAL A 77 7.75 -3.95 -24.14
N VAL A 78 6.56 -3.36 -24.10
CA VAL A 78 6.21 -2.24 -23.20
C VAL A 78 4.97 -2.61 -22.40
N SER A 79 5.06 -2.46 -21.07
CA SER A 79 3.94 -2.66 -20.16
C SER A 79 2.80 -1.69 -20.47
N SER A 80 1.57 -2.18 -20.61
CA SER A 80 0.39 -1.34 -20.82
C SER A 80 -0.38 -1.18 -19.49
N PRO A 81 -0.35 0.01 -18.86
CA PRO A 81 -1.11 0.23 -17.63
C PRO A 81 -2.61 0.39 -17.94
N TYR A 82 -3.44 -0.44 -17.31
CA TYR A 82 -4.87 -0.24 -17.24
C TYR A 82 -5.21 0.64 -16.05
N THR A 83 -5.96 1.72 -16.27
CA THR A 83 -6.40 2.64 -15.22
C THR A 83 -7.91 2.66 -15.16
N SER A 84 -8.46 2.50 -13.96
CA SER A 84 -9.87 2.71 -13.65
C SER A 84 -10.01 3.71 -12.52
N ILE A 85 -11.11 4.46 -12.53
CA ILE A 85 -11.42 5.48 -11.55
C ILE A 85 -12.87 5.29 -11.11
N THR A 86 -13.07 5.15 -9.80
CA THR A 86 -14.39 5.06 -9.17
C THR A 86 -14.53 6.14 -8.10
N GLU A 87 -15.75 6.37 -7.62
CA GLU A 87 -15.99 7.23 -6.46
C GLU A 87 -15.52 6.55 -5.16
N ILE A 88 -15.00 7.32 -4.21
CA ILE A 88 -14.81 6.87 -2.83
C ILE A 88 -16.20 6.86 -2.17
N LYS A 89 -16.72 5.68 -1.87
CA LYS A 89 -18.07 5.52 -1.30
C LYS A 89 -18.07 5.69 0.21
N THR A 90 -17.04 5.20 0.89
CA THR A 90 -17.00 5.14 2.36
C THR A 90 -15.79 5.85 2.97
N GLY A 91 -14.67 5.86 2.25
CA GLY A 91 -13.35 6.24 2.77
C GLY A 91 -12.69 5.14 3.61
N GLU A 92 -13.39 4.03 3.88
CA GLU A 92 -12.83 2.84 4.50
C GLU A 92 -12.15 1.99 3.42
N ILE A 93 -10.81 1.99 3.43
CA ILE A 93 -9.96 1.40 2.39
C ILE A 93 -10.41 0.01 1.89
N PRO A 94 -10.64 -1.01 2.74
CA PRO A 94 -11.04 -2.32 2.24
C PRO A 94 -12.45 -2.35 1.63
N GLU A 95 -13.37 -1.49 2.09
CA GLU A 95 -14.74 -1.42 1.57
C GLU A 95 -14.76 -0.77 0.17
N ASP A 96 -14.05 0.34 -0.01
CA ASP A 96 -13.95 1.00 -1.32
C ASP A 96 -13.24 0.12 -2.35
N ILE A 97 -12.22 -0.65 -1.93
CA ILE A 97 -11.59 -1.64 -2.80
C ILE A 97 -12.56 -2.78 -3.17
N ASN A 98 -13.38 -3.27 -2.22
CA ASN A 98 -14.43 -4.25 -2.55
C ASN A 98 -15.44 -3.70 -3.56
N TYR A 99 -15.90 -2.47 -3.37
CA TYR A 99 -16.80 -1.82 -4.33
C TYR A 99 -16.16 -1.71 -5.71
N PHE A 100 -14.90 -1.31 -5.79
CA PHE A 100 -14.16 -1.29 -7.05
C PHE A 100 -14.09 -2.68 -7.71
N LEU A 101 -13.71 -3.72 -6.95
CA LEU A 101 -13.59 -5.09 -7.48
C LEU A 101 -14.93 -5.61 -8.01
N CYS A 102 -16.02 -5.35 -7.28
CA CYS A 102 -17.36 -5.74 -7.69
C CYS A 102 -17.83 -4.95 -8.93
N ASP A 103 -17.81 -3.62 -8.86
CA ASP A 103 -18.41 -2.75 -9.88
C ASP A 103 -17.59 -2.69 -11.17
N SER A 104 -16.25 -2.72 -11.06
CA SER A 104 -15.34 -2.53 -12.21
C SER A 104 -14.71 -3.82 -12.72
N GLU A 105 -14.42 -4.78 -11.84
CA GLU A 105 -13.78 -6.05 -12.24
C GLU A 105 -14.75 -7.24 -12.27
N GLN A 106 -16.01 -7.05 -11.86
CA GLN A 106 -17.00 -8.14 -11.72
C GLN A 106 -16.47 -9.29 -10.86
N LYS A 107 -15.62 -8.97 -9.89
CA LYS A 107 -15.07 -9.91 -8.92
C LYS A 107 -15.86 -9.80 -7.64
N GLU A 108 -16.77 -10.74 -7.48
CA GLU A 108 -17.51 -10.90 -6.23
C GLU A 108 -16.60 -11.51 -5.17
N GLY A 109 -16.70 -10.99 -3.95
CA GLY A 109 -15.86 -11.41 -2.85
C GLY A 109 -16.03 -10.55 -1.61
N ALA A 110 -15.20 -10.83 -0.63
CA ALA A 110 -15.12 -10.08 0.61
C ALA A 110 -13.65 -9.84 0.98
N LEU A 111 -13.32 -8.57 1.18
CA LEU A 111 -12.05 -8.09 1.72
C LEU A 111 -12.29 -7.50 3.10
N ALA A 112 -11.49 -7.92 4.08
CA ALA A 112 -11.38 -7.26 5.36
C ALA A 112 -9.92 -6.99 5.67
N ALA A 113 -9.61 -5.80 6.15
CA ALA A 113 -8.29 -5.43 6.61
C ALA A 113 -8.40 -4.52 7.83
N GLY A 114 -7.39 -4.51 8.68
CA GLY A 114 -7.32 -3.58 9.79
C GLY A 114 -5.92 -3.41 10.32
N VAL A 115 -5.73 -2.31 11.04
CA VAL A 115 -4.52 -1.99 11.80
C VAL A 115 -4.95 -1.63 13.22
N TYR A 116 -4.25 -2.19 14.20
CA TYR A 116 -4.40 -1.88 15.61
C TYR A 116 -3.08 -1.35 16.13
N VAL A 117 -3.12 -0.11 16.63
CA VAL A 117 -1.98 0.58 17.21
C VAL A 117 -2.20 0.78 18.71
N ASN A 118 -1.14 0.67 19.49
CA ASN A 118 -1.19 0.92 20.93
C ASN A 118 0.22 1.18 21.47
N GLY A 119 0.37 2.29 22.18
CA GLY A 119 1.67 2.79 22.65
C GLY A 119 2.45 3.55 21.58
N LEU A 120 3.65 3.96 21.96
CA LEU A 120 4.60 4.62 21.08
C LEU A 120 5.60 3.59 20.55
N ASP A 121 5.99 3.74 19.29
CA ASP A 121 7.01 2.90 18.67
C ASP A 121 8.38 3.23 19.27
N PRO A 122 9.04 2.32 20.01
CA PRO A 122 10.36 2.61 20.57
C PRO A 122 11.49 2.44 19.55
N GLY A 123 11.17 2.03 18.32
CA GLY A 123 12.14 1.73 17.28
C GLY A 123 12.80 2.98 16.69
N THR A 124 13.75 2.75 15.80
CA THR A 124 14.38 3.80 14.99
C THR A 124 14.07 3.58 13.52
N ASP A 125 13.94 4.66 12.76
CA ASP A 125 13.89 4.58 11.31
C ASP A 125 15.23 4.10 10.72
N ARG A 126 15.27 4.00 9.40
CA ARG A 126 16.44 3.50 8.66
C ARG A 126 17.67 4.42 8.75
N ASN A 127 17.48 5.63 9.27
CA ASN A 127 18.51 6.65 9.48
C ASN A 127 18.93 6.71 10.95
N GLY A 128 18.43 5.81 11.80
CA GLY A 128 18.74 5.77 13.24
C GLY A 128 17.95 6.78 14.08
N LEU A 129 16.92 7.43 13.52
CA LEU A 129 16.10 8.40 14.24
C LEU A 129 14.95 7.69 14.97
N CYS A 130 14.73 7.98 16.25
CA CYS A 130 13.63 7.42 17.02
C CYS A 130 12.27 7.69 16.34
N LEU A 131 11.46 6.65 16.22
CA LEU A 131 10.11 6.73 15.69
C LEU A 131 9.20 7.30 16.79
N ASN A 132 8.83 8.57 16.72
CA ASN A 132 7.85 9.14 17.67
C ASN A 132 6.40 8.86 17.21
N GLY A 133 6.17 7.68 16.62
CA GLY A 133 4.91 7.26 16.02
C GLY A 133 4.12 6.28 16.90
N ALA A 134 2.92 5.93 16.46
CA ALA A 134 2.11 4.92 17.11
C ALA A 134 2.66 3.51 16.80
N LEU A 135 2.83 2.66 17.82
CA LEU A 135 3.29 1.30 17.64
C LEU A 135 2.17 0.42 17.07
N VAL A 136 2.40 -0.17 15.90
CA VAL A 136 1.51 -1.18 15.31
C VAL A 136 1.66 -2.49 16.07
N GLN A 137 0.64 -2.89 16.84
CA GLN A 137 0.63 -4.18 17.54
C GLN A 137 0.02 -5.30 16.70
N ALA A 138 -0.90 -4.99 15.79
CA ALA A 138 -1.44 -5.96 14.86
C ALA A 138 -1.87 -5.27 13.55
N ALA A 139 -1.48 -5.84 12.41
CA ALA A 139 -1.96 -5.44 11.10
C ALA A 139 -2.18 -6.68 10.24
N GLY A 140 -3.32 -6.75 9.58
CA GLY A 140 -3.64 -7.87 8.72
C GLY A 140 -5.06 -7.87 8.24
N GLY A 141 -5.40 -8.91 7.50
CA GLY A 141 -6.66 -9.00 6.77
C GLY A 141 -6.78 -10.32 6.05
N TRP A 142 -7.89 -10.47 5.34
CA TRP A 142 -8.17 -11.59 4.46
C TRP A 142 -8.95 -11.11 3.25
N TYR A 143 -8.82 -11.83 2.15
CA TYR A 143 -9.55 -11.61 0.91
C TYR A 143 -10.06 -12.96 0.42
N VAL A 144 -11.36 -13.06 0.18
CA VAL A 144 -11.99 -14.22 -0.43
C VAL A 144 -12.69 -13.74 -1.70
N SER A 145 -12.43 -14.44 -2.81
CA SER A 145 -13.03 -14.14 -4.12
C SER A 145 -13.81 -15.36 -4.57
N LEU A 146 -14.99 -15.14 -5.13
CA LEU A 146 -15.71 -16.17 -5.87
C LEU A 146 -15.07 -16.33 -7.25
N LEU A 147 -14.86 -17.57 -7.67
CA LEU A 147 -14.46 -17.88 -9.03
C LEU A 147 -15.70 -17.91 -9.94
N PRO A 148 -15.54 -17.76 -11.26
CA PRO A 148 -16.65 -17.89 -12.20
C PRO A 148 -17.41 -19.20 -12.01
N PHE A 149 -18.75 -19.10 -12.08
CA PHE A 149 -19.66 -20.23 -11.91
C PHE A 149 -19.52 -20.93 -10.54
N PRO A 150 -19.61 -20.19 -9.42
CA PRO A 150 -19.45 -20.77 -8.10
C PRO A 150 -20.62 -21.70 -7.79
N ASN A 151 -20.36 -22.74 -7.00
CA ASN A 151 -21.42 -23.60 -6.47
C ASN A 151 -22.25 -22.79 -5.45
N GLU A 152 -23.57 -22.69 -5.66
CA GLU A 152 -24.49 -21.94 -4.79
C GLU A 152 -24.45 -22.41 -3.33
N ASP A 153 -24.32 -23.72 -3.07
CA ASP A 153 -24.20 -24.25 -1.72
C ASP A 153 -22.90 -23.78 -1.04
N ALA A 154 -21.81 -23.71 -1.80
CA ALA A 154 -20.53 -23.23 -1.31
C ALA A 154 -20.58 -21.71 -1.01
N VAL A 155 -21.28 -20.93 -1.85
CA VAL A 155 -21.50 -19.50 -1.61
C VAL A 155 -22.32 -19.28 -0.35
N ALA A 156 -23.42 -20.00 -0.17
CA ALA A 156 -24.28 -19.92 1.00
C ALA A 156 -23.51 -20.31 2.29
N GLN A 157 -22.69 -21.36 2.24
CA GLN A 157 -21.85 -21.76 3.36
C GLN A 157 -20.79 -20.70 3.70
N LEU A 158 -20.15 -20.09 2.70
CA LEU A 158 -19.19 -19.01 2.90
C LEU A 158 -19.86 -17.78 3.55
N GLN A 159 -21.03 -17.37 3.07
CA GLN A 159 -21.79 -16.26 3.66
C GLN A 159 -22.09 -16.51 5.14
N LYS A 160 -22.58 -17.71 5.47
CA LYS A 160 -22.83 -18.12 6.86
C LYS A 160 -21.56 -18.05 7.73
N ASN A 161 -20.42 -18.50 7.20
CA ASN A 161 -19.14 -18.43 7.92
C ASN A 161 -18.69 -16.98 8.16
N LEU A 162 -18.84 -16.11 7.15
CA LEU A 162 -18.53 -14.69 7.25
C LEU A 162 -19.41 -13.97 8.29
N GLU A 163 -20.71 -14.25 8.29
CA GLU A 163 -21.65 -13.73 9.28
C GLU A 163 -21.27 -14.17 10.70
N ALA A 164 -20.91 -15.44 10.88
CA ALA A 164 -20.52 -15.99 12.17
C ALA A 164 -19.29 -15.30 12.77
N ILE A 165 -18.36 -14.81 11.94
CA ILE A 165 -17.14 -14.13 12.40
C ILE A 165 -17.19 -12.60 12.30
N SER A 166 -18.31 -12.02 11.82
CA SER A 166 -18.48 -10.59 11.55
C SER A 166 -18.22 -9.66 12.76
N HIS A 167 -18.37 -10.19 13.98
CA HIS A 167 -18.13 -9.47 15.22
C HIS A 167 -16.64 -9.37 15.61
N ARG A 168 -15.75 -10.07 14.90
CA ARG A 168 -14.29 -10.09 15.16
C ARG A 168 -13.57 -9.38 14.03
N SER A 169 -12.80 -8.33 14.34
CA SER A 169 -11.92 -7.72 13.33
C SER A 169 -10.71 -8.62 13.03
N PRO A 170 -10.09 -8.52 11.84
CA PRO A 170 -8.85 -9.23 11.54
C PRO A 170 -7.76 -8.96 12.58
N THR A 171 -7.65 -7.72 13.06
CA THR A 171 -6.69 -7.32 14.10
C THR A 171 -6.99 -7.94 15.46
N GLN A 172 -8.25 -8.15 15.82
CA GLN A 172 -8.61 -8.86 17.04
C GLN A 172 -8.20 -10.33 16.95
N MET A 173 -8.49 -10.99 15.82
CA MET A 173 -8.08 -12.39 15.61
C MET A 173 -6.56 -12.56 15.72
N ILE A 174 -5.78 -11.66 15.11
CA ILE A 174 -4.31 -11.67 15.21
C ILE A 174 -3.85 -11.50 16.67
N ARG A 175 -4.47 -10.57 17.41
CA ARG A 175 -4.16 -10.35 18.84
C ARG A 175 -4.56 -11.50 19.75
N ASP A 176 -5.59 -12.26 19.37
CA ASP A 176 -5.99 -13.49 20.03
C ASP A 176 -5.02 -14.65 19.72
N GLY A 177 -3.99 -14.42 18.90
CA GLY A 177 -2.93 -15.39 18.58
C GLY A 177 -3.25 -16.28 17.38
N LEU A 178 -4.30 -16.00 16.61
CA LEU A 178 -4.64 -16.79 15.43
C LEU A 178 -3.63 -16.55 14.31
N SER A 179 -3.16 -17.64 13.72
CA SER A 179 -2.37 -17.61 12.49
C SER A 179 -3.26 -17.30 11.27
N ALA A 180 -2.62 -16.99 10.13
CA ALA A 180 -3.35 -16.85 8.87
C ALA A 180 -4.13 -18.12 8.50
N GLU A 181 -3.60 -19.30 8.83
CA GLU A 181 -4.27 -20.59 8.58
C GLU A 181 -5.49 -20.76 9.48
N ASP A 182 -5.40 -20.38 10.76
CA ASP A 182 -6.55 -20.44 11.68
C ASP A 182 -7.68 -19.53 11.20
N ILE A 183 -7.34 -18.32 10.71
CA ILE A 183 -8.31 -17.39 10.14
C ILE A 183 -8.95 -18.00 8.87
N LEU A 184 -8.17 -18.62 7.99
CA LEU A 184 -8.69 -19.32 6.80
C LEU A 184 -9.61 -20.49 7.18
N GLN A 185 -9.29 -21.26 8.21
CA GLN A 185 -10.14 -22.36 8.69
C GLN A 185 -11.47 -21.85 9.26
N LEU A 186 -11.49 -20.66 9.85
CA LEU A 186 -12.73 -20.02 10.28
C LEU A 186 -13.57 -19.54 9.09
N LEU A 187 -12.93 -18.91 8.10
CA LEU A 187 -13.59 -18.40 6.90
C LEU A 187 -14.18 -19.52 6.03
N LEU A 188 -13.44 -20.62 5.89
CA LEU A 188 -13.74 -21.74 5.00
C LEU A 188 -14.17 -22.98 5.79
N LYS A 189 -14.72 -22.78 6.99
CA LYS A 189 -15.22 -23.84 7.85
C LYS A 189 -16.21 -24.71 7.07
N ASP A 190 -16.06 -26.02 7.20
CA ASP A 190 -16.89 -27.03 6.53
C ASP A 190 -16.80 -27.01 4.98
N MET A 191 -15.81 -26.33 4.39
CA MET A 191 -15.58 -26.25 2.94
C MET A 191 -14.32 -27.01 2.47
N ALA A 192 -13.65 -27.73 3.37
CA ALA A 192 -12.43 -28.51 3.11
C ALA A 192 -11.34 -27.74 2.32
N PRO A 193 -10.85 -26.59 2.84
CA PRO A 193 -9.90 -25.75 2.12
C PRO A 193 -8.55 -26.44 1.93
N GLN A 194 -7.93 -26.24 0.77
CA GLN A 194 -6.59 -26.71 0.49
C GLN A 194 -5.60 -25.54 0.46
N ILE A 195 -4.54 -25.64 1.27
CA ILE A 195 -3.48 -24.62 1.30
C ILE A 195 -2.53 -24.84 0.13
N MET A 196 -2.60 -23.96 -0.87
CA MET A 196 -1.77 -24.03 -2.08
C MET A 196 -0.36 -23.47 -1.87
N ARG A 197 -0.24 -22.35 -1.16
CA ARG A 197 1.01 -21.61 -1.01
C ARG A 197 1.10 -20.94 0.35
N ARG A 198 2.32 -20.90 0.89
CA ARG A 198 2.71 -20.04 2.02
C ARG A 198 3.81 -19.13 1.53
N ALA A 199 3.67 -17.82 1.78
CA ALA A 199 4.64 -16.84 1.34
C ALA A 199 4.84 -15.78 2.42
N VAL A 200 6.09 -15.38 2.62
CA VAL A 200 6.46 -14.24 3.46
C VAL A 200 7.15 -13.23 2.54
N PRO A 201 6.53 -12.07 2.26
CA PRO A 201 7.14 -11.08 1.38
C PRO A 201 8.40 -10.46 1.99
N ALA A 202 9.28 -9.95 1.13
CA ALA A 202 10.39 -9.12 1.57
C ALA A 202 9.86 -7.85 2.27
N SER A 203 10.57 -7.40 3.30
CA SER A 203 10.22 -6.16 4.00
C SER A 203 10.32 -4.94 3.08
N LEU A 204 9.60 -3.85 3.40
CA LEU A 204 9.65 -2.60 2.63
C LEU A 204 11.07 -2.03 2.53
N ALA A 205 11.75 -1.89 3.67
CA ALA A 205 12.89 -2.77 3.90
C ALA A 205 13.83 -3.06 2.71
N ALA A 206 13.94 -4.36 2.46
CA ALA A 206 14.73 -4.98 1.41
C ALA A 206 14.20 -4.71 -0.01
N SER A 207 12.91 -4.39 -0.18
CA SER A 207 12.28 -4.28 -1.51
C SER A 207 12.27 -2.85 -2.08
N CYS A 208 12.56 -1.82 -1.29
CA CYS A 208 12.54 -0.45 -1.78
C CYS A 208 13.66 -0.19 -2.79
N LYS A 209 13.28 0.21 -4.00
CA LYS A 209 14.19 0.48 -5.12
C LYS A 209 14.77 1.91 -5.11
N CYS A 210 14.68 2.66 -4.00
CA CYS A 210 15.25 4.00 -3.95
C CYS A 210 16.78 3.94 -3.91
N SER A 211 17.43 4.83 -4.65
CA SER A 211 18.89 4.92 -4.70
C SER A 211 19.28 6.38 -4.86
N GLU A 212 20.53 6.68 -4.51
CA GLU A 212 21.11 8.00 -4.70
C GLU A 212 21.08 8.42 -6.18
N GLU A 213 21.38 7.48 -7.09
CA GLU A 213 21.27 7.69 -8.54
C GLU A 213 19.86 8.14 -8.97
N ARG A 214 18.81 7.54 -8.37
CA ARG A 214 17.42 7.93 -8.67
C ARG A 214 17.08 9.30 -8.11
N VAL A 215 17.57 9.63 -6.92
CA VAL A 215 17.42 10.96 -6.34
C VAL A 215 18.10 12.00 -7.24
N MET A 216 19.34 11.75 -7.68
CA MET A 216 20.05 12.63 -8.60
C MET A 216 19.30 12.81 -9.93
N ARG A 217 18.69 11.75 -10.45
CA ARG A 217 17.85 11.83 -11.66
C ARG A 217 16.66 12.76 -11.45
N THR A 218 16.02 12.74 -10.28
CA THR A 218 14.93 13.67 -9.94
C THR A 218 15.44 15.09 -9.79
N LEU A 219 16.56 15.33 -9.12
CA LEU A 219 17.16 16.66 -8.99
C LEU A 219 17.49 17.29 -10.35
N ARG A 220 17.96 16.49 -11.31
CA ARG A 220 18.22 16.95 -12.69
C ARG A 220 16.97 17.44 -13.44
N LEU A 221 15.77 17.13 -12.96
CA LEU A 221 14.51 17.61 -13.56
C LEU A 221 14.10 18.99 -13.04
N LEU A 222 14.72 19.47 -11.95
CA LEU A 222 14.45 20.81 -11.42
C LEU A 222 14.99 21.89 -12.37
N PRO A 223 14.36 23.08 -12.40
CA PRO A 223 14.91 24.23 -13.10
C PRO A 223 16.33 24.53 -12.66
N ARG A 224 17.21 24.83 -13.62
CA ARG A 224 18.62 25.12 -13.35
C ARG A 224 18.83 26.24 -12.32
N SER A 225 17.95 27.25 -12.33
CA SER A 225 17.98 28.36 -11.37
C SER A 225 17.73 27.93 -9.92
N GLU A 226 16.88 26.92 -9.69
CA GLU A 226 16.63 26.40 -8.33
C GLU A 226 17.85 25.64 -7.82
N ILE A 227 18.50 24.86 -8.69
CA ILE A 227 19.72 24.14 -8.34
C ILE A 227 20.87 25.12 -8.04
N GLU A 228 21.05 26.15 -8.87
CA GLU A 228 22.08 27.16 -8.69
C GLU A 228 21.88 27.94 -7.38
N ASP A 229 20.64 28.32 -7.05
CA ASP A 229 20.30 28.97 -5.77
C ASP A 229 20.63 28.09 -4.55
N ILE A 230 20.37 26.77 -4.63
CA ILE A 230 20.75 25.84 -3.57
C ILE A 230 22.28 25.74 -3.43
N MET A 231 23.00 25.70 -4.55
CA MET A 231 24.46 25.64 -4.56
C MET A 231 25.10 26.92 -4.00
N GLU A 232 24.56 28.10 -4.33
CA GLU A 232 25.07 29.40 -3.84
C GLU A 232 24.85 29.59 -2.33
N LYS A 233 23.77 29.02 -1.79
CA LYS A 233 23.46 29.08 -0.36
C LYS A 233 24.31 28.14 0.50
N HIS A 234 25.08 27.23 -0.11
CA HIS A 234 25.88 26.21 0.58
C HIS A 234 25.05 25.38 1.58
N GLU A 235 23.79 25.11 1.24
CA GLU A 235 22.89 24.29 2.06
C GLU A 235 22.91 22.85 1.57
N ASP A 236 23.07 21.90 2.51
CA ASP A 236 22.91 20.48 2.21
C ASP A 236 21.47 20.19 1.82
N ILE A 237 21.27 19.40 0.75
CA ILE A 237 19.95 18.93 0.37
C ILE A 237 19.67 17.62 1.09
N GLU A 238 18.60 17.59 1.87
CA GLU A 238 18.00 16.35 2.36
C GLU A 238 16.83 15.94 1.46
N VAL A 239 16.94 14.80 0.80
CA VAL A 239 15.83 14.16 0.08
C VAL A 239 15.37 12.94 0.86
N LYS A 240 14.08 12.92 1.22
CA LYS A 240 13.45 11.77 1.87
C LYS A 240 12.67 10.94 0.86
N CYS A 241 12.90 9.63 0.83
CA CYS A 241 12.07 8.72 0.04
C CYS A 241 10.67 8.60 0.67
N GLU A 242 9.62 8.98 -0.05
CA GLU A 242 8.23 8.89 0.43
C GLU A 242 7.79 7.46 0.79
N PHE A 243 8.37 6.44 0.14
CA PHE A 243 8.00 5.05 0.40
C PHE A 243 8.67 4.49 1.65
N CYS A 244 10.01 4.47 1.70
CA CYS A 244 10.73 3.81 2.79
C CYS A 244 11.31 4.75 3.85
N GLY A 245 11.13 6.05 3.69
CA GLY A 245 11.62 7.07 4.63
C GLY A 245 13.14 7.25 4.67
N LYS A 246 13.91 6.55 3.83
CA LYS A 246 15.37 6.73 3.74
C LYS A 246 15.69 8.17 3.35
N ARG A 247 16.58 8.81 4.11
CA ARG A 247 17.10 10.15 3.85
C ARG A 247 18.38 10.05 3.02
N TYR A 248 18.51 10.93 2.05
CA TYR A 248 19.68 11.10 1.21
C TYR A 248 20.14 12.54 1.42
N ASN A 249 21.29 12.70 2.07
CA ASN A 249 21.92 14.00 2.24
C ASN A 249 22.97 14.14 1.16
N MET A 250 22.93 15.26 0.45
CA MET A 250 23.83 15.56 -0.65
C MET A 250 24.41 16.94 -0.44
N THR A 251 25.73 17.02 -0.50
CA THR A 251 26.46 18.28 -0.45
C THR A 251 26.35 19.01 -1.79
N PRO A 252 26.49 20.36 -1.81
CA PRO A 252 26.57 21.12 -3.05
C PRO A 252 27.63 20.61 -4.03
N GLU A 253 28.77 20.13 -3.53
CA GLU A 253 29.87 19.58 -4.33
C GLU A 253 29.50 18.26 -5.02
N GLU A 254 28.82 17.35 -4.31
CA GLU A 254 28.30 16.10 -4.86
C GLU A 254 27.26 16.36 -5.94
N ILE A 255 26.37 17.34 -5.73
CA ILE A 255 25.37 17.76 -6.70
C ILE A 255 26.05 18.28 -7.96
N LYS A 256 27.01 19.21 -7.82
CA LYS A 256 27.76 19.78 -8.93
C LYS A 256 28.45 18.70 -9.77
N THR A 257 29.17 17.80 -9.10
CA THR A 257 29.92 16.71 -9.76
C THR A 257 28.97 15.80 -10.56
N ASN A 258 27.80 15.49 -9.99
CA ASN A 258 26.82 14.64 -10.66
C ASN A 258 26.01 15.36 -11.74
N LEU A 259 25.86 16.68 -11.71
CA LEU A 259 25.18 17.44 -12.78
C LEU A 259 26.07 17.63 -14.00
N ASP A 260 27.36 17.89 -13.79
CA ASP A 260 28.35 18.04 -14.86
C ASP A 260 28.69 16.70 -15.54
N ALA A 261 28.41 15.58 -14.86
CA ALA A 261 28.47 14.25 -15.44
C ALA A 261 27.28 14.01 -16.40
N THR A 262 27.44 14.42 -17.66
CA THR A 262 26.52 14.11 -18.76
C THR A 262 26.21 12.61 -18.77
N PRO A 263 24.94 12.17 -18.77
CA PRO A 263 24.66 10.76 -18.96
C PRO A 263 25.20 10.35 -20.33
N LYS A 264 26.08 9.34 -20.38
CA LYS A 264 26.27 8.55 -21.60
C LYS A 264 24.92 7.90 -21.88
N GLY A 265 24.11 8.55 -22.71
CA GLY A 265 22.87 7.99 -23.20
C GLY A 265 23.18 6.61 -23.79
N THR A 266 22.58 5.58 -23.22
CA THR A 266 22.50 4.28 -23.89
C THR A 266 21.10 4.25 -24.52
N PRO A 267 20.99 3.94 -25.82
CA PRO A 267 19.76 4.07 -26.59
C PRO A 267 18.60 3.23 -26.03
#